data_AF-A0A7J5A078-F1
#
_entry.id   AF-A0A7J5A078-F1
#
_cell.length_a   1.000
_cell.length_b   1.000
_cell.length_c   1.000
_cell.angle_alpha   90.00
_cell.angle_beta   90.00
_cell.angle_gamma   90.00
#
_symmetry.space_group_name_H-M   'P 1'
#
loop_
_entity.id
_entity.type
_entity.pdbx_description
1 polymer ?
#
loop_
_entity_poly.entity_id
_entity_poly.type
_entity_poly.pdbx_seq_one_letter_code
_entity_poly.pdbx_strand_id
1 'polypeptide(L)'
;MERAGQIAHETEAWATDSHSLSGWASNESVLDRLVALTGGEQLASSVHDPDDHGVGLLARVEVAMVGAASDTWLGEETHYNICVRFDVTRQSSGPREIAPVSVDCPPRVPETRSPH
;
A
#
# COMPACT_ATOMS: atom_id res chain seq x y z
N MET A 1 0.93 -8.40 7.34
CA MET A 1 1.31 -8.41 5.91
C MET A 1 0.24 -8.98 4.99
N GLU A 2 -0.52 -10.00 5.39
CA GLU A 2 -1.60 -10.58 4.55
C GLU A 2 -2.61 -9.55 4.02
N ARG A 3 -3.15 -8.69 4.91
CA ARG A 3 -4.09 -7.62 4.52
C ARG A 3 -3.49 -6.62 3.51
N ALA A 4 -2.23 -6.25 3.67
CA ALA A 4 -1.56 -5.36 2.73
C ALA A 4 -1.37 -6.02 1.37
N GLY A 5 -1.04 -7.32 1.33
CA GLY A 5 -1.02 -8.14 0.11
C GLY A 5 -2.36 -8.15 -0.62
N GLN A 6 -3.45 -8.34 0.13
CA GLN A 6 -4.80 -8.30 -0.44
C GLN A 6 -5.14 -6.93 -1.03
N ILE A 7 -4.86 -5.83 -0.31
CA ILE A 7 -5.12 -4.46 -0.78
C ILE A 7 -4.32 -4.15 -2.05
N ALA A 8 -3.06 -4.58 -2.10
CA ALA A 8 -2.23 -4.43 -3.28
C ALA A 8 -2.88 -5.15 -4.48
N HIS A 9 -3.26 -6.41 -4.32
CA HIS A 9 -3.91 -7.20 -5.38
C HIS A 9 -5.23 -6.58 -5.87
N GLU A 10 -6.10 -6.14 -4.95
CA GLU A 10 -7.36 -5.46 -5.29
C GLU A 10 -7.14 -4.14 -6.03
N THR A 11 -6.07 -3.42 -5.68
CA THR A 11 -5.71 -2.15 -6.31
C THR A 11 -5.08 -2.37 -7.68
N GLU A 12 -4.20 -3.36 -7.83
CA GLU A 12 -3.61 -3.76 -9.12
C GLU A 12 -4.70 -4.09 -10.14
N ALA A 13 -5.67 -4.94 -9.75
CA ALA A 13 -6.76 -5.33 -10.62
C ALA A 13 -7.59 -4.13 -11.10
N TRP A 14 -7.87 -3.19 -10.20
CA TRP A 14 -8.58 -1.94 -10.54
C TRP A 14 -7.73 -1.00 -11.42
N ALA A 15 -6.44 -0.87 -11.14
CA ALA A 15 -5.53 0.00 -11.89
C ALA A 15 -5.27 -0.50 -13.33
N THR A 16 -5.51 -1.79 -13.58
CA THR A 16 -5.21 -2.51 -14.83
C THR A 16 -6.39 -2.54 -15.83
N ASP A 17 -7.54 -1.92 -15.53
CA ASP A 17 -8.72 -1.92 -16.42
C ASP A 17 -8.54 -1.16 -17.75
N SER A 18 -7.30 -0.85 -18.14
CA SER A 18 -6.97 -0.42 -19.49
C SER A 18 -5.62 -0.97 -19.93
N HIS A 19 -5.56 -1.61 -21.09
CA HIS A 19 -4.33 -2.12 -21.67
C HIS A 19 -3.53 -1.04 -22.45
N SER A 20 -3.86 0.24 -22.31
CA SER A 20 -3.14 1.36 -22.92
C SER A 20 -2.69 2.39 -21.88
N LEU A 21 -1.53 3.02 -22.11
CA LEU A 21 -1.03 4.13 -21.28
C LEU A 21 -2.06 5.26 -21.09
N SER A 22 -2.99 5.42 -22.04
CA SER A 22 -4.01 6.46 -22.06
C SER A 22 -5.27 6.15 -21.24
N GLY A 23 -5.49 4.91 -20.79
CA GLY A 23 -6.66 4.54 -19.98
C GLY A 23 -6.32 4.14 -18.55
N TRP A 24 -5.05 4.19 -18.14
CA TRP A 24 -4.65 3.88 -16.78
C TRP A 24 -5.18 4.92 -15.79
N ALA A 25 -5.53 4.46 -14.59
CA ALA A 25 -5.67 5.33 -13.45
C ALA A 25 -4.35 6.09 -13.22
N SER A 26 -4.44 7.37 -12.89
CA SER A 26 -3.25 8.17 -12.59
C SER A 26 -2.52 7.57 -11.38
N ASN A 27 -1.21 7.81 -11.29
CA ASN A 27 -0.41 7.32 -10.16
C ASN A 27 -0.99 7.84 -8.84
N GLU A 28 -1.45 9.10 -8.81
CA GLU A 28 -2.12 9.71 -7.66
C GLU A 28 -3.39 8.94 -7.29
N SER A 29 -4.23 8.60 -8.28
CA SER A 29 -5.47 7.85 -8.05
C SER A 29 -5.21 6.46 -7.47
N VAL A 30 -4.10 5.81 -7.87
CA VAL A 30 -3.65 4.55 -7.29
C VAL A 30 -3.23 4.74 -5.84
N LEU A 31 -2.45 5.78 -5.53
CA LEU A 31 -2.03 6.06 -4.15
C LEU A 31 -3.22 6.38 -3.24
N ASP A 32 -4.15 7.22 -3.70
CA ASP A 32 -5.37 7.58 -2.96
C ASP A 32 -6.21 6.34 -2.64
N ARG A 33 -6.32 5.41 -3.61
CA ARG A 33 -7.03 4.14 -3.40
C ARG A 33 -6.33 3.24 -2.38
N LEU A 34 -5.00 3.15 -2.42
CA LEU A 34 -4.24 2.38 -1.43
C LEU A 34 -4.45 2.93 -0.02
N VAL A 35 -4.40 4.26 0.14
CA VAL A 35 -4.67 4.92 1.44
C VAL A 35 -6.12 4.67 1.89
N ALA A 36 -7.09 4.76 0.98
CA ALA A 36 -8.49 4.51 1.30
C ALA A 36 -8.75 3.05 1.74
N LEU A 37 -8.18 2.07 1.03
CA LEU A 37 -8.40 0.64 1.32
C LEU A 37 -7.65 0.14 2.56
N THR A 38 -6.54 0.76 2.89
CA THR A 38 -5.81 0.48 4.13
C THR A 38 -6.53 1.04 5.35
N GLY A 39 -7.35 2.10 5.19
CA GLY A 39 -7.99 2.82 6.29
C GLY A 39 -6.99 3.42 7.28
N GLY A 40 -5.73 3.52 6.85
CA GLY A 40 -4.60 3.94 7.67
C GLY A 40 -4.23 5.41 7.50
N GLU A 41 -3.25 5.85 8.27
CA GLU A 41 -2.67 7.19 8.13
C GLU A 41 -1.58 7.17 7.07
N GLN A 42 -1.71 8.02 6.04
CA GLN A 42 -0.64 8.23 5.06
C GLN A 42 0.53 8.94 5.73
N LEU A 43 1.71 8.32 5.68
CA LEU A 43 2.94 8.82 6.29
C LEU A 43 3.78 9.62 5.29
N ALA A 44 3.89 9.11 4.07
CA ALA A 44 4.64 9.72 2.98
C ALA A 44 4.09 9.21 1.64
N SER A 45 4.18 10.03 0.60
CA SER A 45 3.89 9.60 -0.76
C SER A 45 4.77 10.33 -1.77
N SER A 46 5.03 9.68 -2.90
CA SER A 46 5.72 10.28 -4.04
C SER A 46 5.22 9.69 -5.35
N VAL A 47 5.15 10.53 -6.38
CA VAL A 47 4.93 10.14 -7.77
C VAL A 47 6.22 10.40 -8.53
N HIS A 48 6.56 9.50 -9.45
CA HIS A 48 7.78 9.53 -10.22
C HIS A 48 7.45 9.56 -11.71
N ASP A 49 8.24 10.32 -12.47
CA ASP A 49 8.21 10.26 -13.92
C ASP A 49 8.80 8.92 -14.38
N PRO A 50 8.06 8.11 -15.16
CA PRO A 50 8.62 6.91 -15.73
C PRO A 50 9.67 7.22 -16.80
N ASP A 51 10.43 6.19 -17.19
CA ASP A 51 11.25 6.29 -18.40
C ASP A 51 10.39 6.43 -19.68
N ASP A 52 11.05 6.63 -20.82
CA ASP A 52 10.41 6.79 -22.13
C ASP A 52 9.48 5.61 -22.52
N HIS A 53 9.60 4.47 -21.85
CA HIS A 53 8.82 3.26 -22.10
C HIS A 53 7.76 3.02 -21.02
N GLY A 54 7.60 3.93 -20.04
CA GLY A 54 6.65 3.75 -18.94
C GLY A 54 7.11 2.73 -17.90
N VAL A 55 8.41 2.45 -17.80
CA VAL A 55 9.02 1.41 -16.95
C VAL A 55 9.71 2.04 -15.74
N GLY A 56 9.71 1.31 -14.62
CA GLY A 56 10.37 1.70 -13.39
C GLY A 56 9.41 1.87 -12.21
N LEU A 57 9.88 2.57 -11.17
CA LEU A 57 9.07 2.98 -10.03
C LEU A 57 8.22 4.18 -10.46
N LEU A 58 6.90 4.03 -10.36
CA LEU A 58 5.93 5.03 -10.81
C LEU A 58 5.38 5.84 -9.65
N ALA A 59 5.15 5.18 -8.52
CA ALA A 59 4.61 5.81 -7.34
C ALA A 59 4.97 5.02 -6.08
N ARG A 60 4.95 5.71 -4.95
CA ARG A 60 5.18 5.13 -3.63
C ARG A 60 4.25 5.76 -2.62
N VAL A 61 3.72 4.96 -1.71
CA VAL A 61 3.04 5.46 -0.51
C VAL A 61 3.41 4.61 0.70
N GLU A 62 3.69 5.28 1.81
CA GLU A 62 3.87 4.67 3.12
C GLU A 62 2.65 4.97 3.97
N VAL A 63 2.09 3.96 4.61
CA VAL A 63 0.86 4.04 5.40
C VAL A 63 1.06 3.32 6.73
N ALA A 64 0.63 3.96 7.82
CA ALA A 64 0.43 3.30 9.10
C ALA A 64 -0.96 2.66 9.14
N MET A 65 -1.00 1.33 9.19
CA MET A 65 -2.22 0.52 9.28
C MET A 65 -2.37 -0.03 10.70
N VAL A 66 -3.61 -0.33 11.10
CA VAL A 66 -3.86 -1.10 12.32
C VAL A 66 -3.86 -2.58 11.97
N GLY A 67 -2.91 -3.32 12.54
CA GLY A 67 -2.89 -4.77 12.58
C GLY A 67 -3.62 -5.30 13.81
N ALA A 68 -4.17 -6.50 13.69
CA ALA A 68 -4.74 -7.25 14.80
C ALA A 68 -3.94 -8.54 14.98
N ALA A 69 -3.66 -8.90 16.23
CA ALA A 69 -3.16 -10.21 16.61
C ALA A 69 -4.13 -10.80 17.62
N SER A 70 -4.62 -12.00 17.33
CA SER A 70 -5.35 -12.81 18.30
C SER A 70 -4.35 -13.53 19.18
N ASP A 71 -4.27 -13.13 20.45
CA ASP A 71 -3.64 -13.98 21.45
C ASP A 71 -4.68 -15.04 21.85
N THR A 72 -4.54 -16.23 21.27
CA THR A 72 -5.48 -17.35 21.47
C THR A 72 -5.48 -17.87 22.91
N TRP A 73 -4.56 -17.40 23.76
CA TRP A 73 -4.47 -17.80 25.17
C TRP A 73 -5.29 -16.90 26.10
N LEU A 74 -5.49 -15.62 25.76
CA LEU A 74 -6.26 -14.66 26.56
C LEU A 74 -7.62 -14.30 25.94
N GLY A 75 -7.84 -14.62 24.67
CA GLY A 75 -9.10 -14.28 23.98
C GLY A 75 -9.26 -12.79 23.70
N GLU A 76 -8.19 -12.01 23.89
CA GLU A 76 -8.16 -10.57 23.64
C GLU A 76 -7.46 -10.28 22.30
N GLU A 77 -8.11 -9.46 21.47
CA GLU A 77 -7.54 -8.99 20.21
C GLU A 77 -6.66 -7.76 20.46
N THR A 78 -5.35 -7.93 20.34
CA THR A 78 -4.40 -6.82 20.49
C THR A 78 -4.24 -6.09 19.17
N HIS A 79 -4.50 -4.78 19.19
CA HIS A 79 -4.33 -3.90 18.04
C HIS A 79 -2.97 -3.20 18.10
N TYR A 80 -2.18 -3.33 17.05
CA TYR A 80 -0.87 -2.68 16.93
C TYR A 80 -0.76 -1.94 15.61
N ASN A 81 0.06 -0.89 15.56
CA ASN A 81 0.30 -0.19 14.31
C ASN A 81 1.39 -0.91 13.52
N ILE A 82 1.17 -1.09 12.22
CA ILE A 82 2.16 -1.57 11.27
C ILE A 82 2.36 -0.52 10.19
N CYS A 83 3.59 -0.30 9.77
CA CYS A 83 3.87 0.61 8.67
C CYS A 83 4.22 -0.19 7.43
N VAL A 84 3.53 0.14 6.34
CA VAL A 84 3.63 -0.57 5.07
C VAL A 84 3.92 0.44 3.98
N ARG A 85 4.91 0.13 3.16
CA ARG A 85 5.20 0.83 1.92
C ARG A 85 4.62 0.05 0.75
N PHE A 86 3.86 0.73 -0.10
CA PHE A 86 3.42 0.19 -1.38
C PHE A 86 4.26 0.84 -2.48
N ASP A 87 5.04 0.03 -3.18
CA ASP A 87 5.79 0.45 -4.36
C ASP A 87 4.97 0.07 -5.61
N VAL A 88 4.56 1.08 -6.40
CA VAL A 88 3.89 0.89 -7.69
C VAL A 88 4.96 0.90 -8.77
N THR A 89 5.21 -0.24 -9.39
CA THR A 89 6.24 -0.42 -10.40
C THR A 89 5.64 -0.91 -11.70
N ARG A 90 6.37 -0.76 -12.80
CA ARG A 90 6.06 -1.44 -14.05
C ARG A 90 7.32 -1.98 -14.68
N GLN A 91 7.25 -3.22 -15.15
CA GLN A 91 8.30 -3.86 -15.94
C GLN A 91 8.03 -3.69 -17.43
N SER A 92 9.06 -3.91 -18.27
CA SER A 92 8.98 -3.73 -19.72
C SER A 92 7.95 -4.62 -20.41
N SER A 93 7.68 -5.80 -19.86
CA SER A 93 6.80 -6.81 -20.47
C SER A 93 5.49 -7.06 -19.69
N GLY A 94 5.06 -6.14 -18.82
CA GLY A 94 3.93 -6.38 -17.92
C GLY A 94 3.05 -5.17 -17.59
N PRO A 95 1.93 -5.42 -16.88
CA PRO A 95 1.14 -4.37 -16.26
C PRO A 95 1.91 -3.71 -15.10
N ARG A 96 1.27 -2.75 -14.43
CA ARG A 96 1.77 -2.24 -13.15
C ARG A 96 1.62 -3.32 -12.07
N GLU A 97 2.61 -3.39 -11.21
CA GLU A 97 2.66 -4.24 -10.03
C GLU A 97 2.73 -3.34 -8.80
N ILE A 98 2.03 -3.70 -7.73
CA ILE A 98 2.00 -3.02 -6.45
C ILE A 98 2.55 -4.01 -5.42
N ALA A 99 3.75 -3.74 -4.91
CA ALA A 99 4.39 -4.58 -3.91
C ALA A 99 4.29 -3.93 -2.53
N PRO A 100 3.58 -4.54 -1.56
CA PRO A 100 3.62 -4.10 -0.17
C PRO A 100 4.89 -4.61 0.53
N VAL A 101 5.55 -3.73 1.26
CA VAL A 101 6.76 -4.00 2.03
C VAL A 101 6.58 -3.48 3.44
N SER A 102 6.87 -4.30 4.46
CA SER A 102 6.94 -3.82 5.85
C SER A 102 8.08 -2.82 5.99
N VAL A 103 7.81 -1.68 6.62
CA VAL A 103 8.82 -0.68 6.95
C VAL A 103 8.73 -0.32 8.42
N ASP A 104 9.82 0.20 8.97
CA ASP A 104 9.82 0.71 10.34
C ASP A 104 8.88 1.91 10.45
N CYS A 105 8.05 1.90 11.48
CA CYS A 105 7.19 3.03 11.75
C CYS A 105 8.01 4.24 12.21
N PRO A 106 7.73 5.45 11.68
CA PRO A 106 8.40 6.65 12.16
C PRO A 106 8.01 6.89 13.63
N PRO A 107 8.85 7.58 14.43
CA PRO A 107 8.63 7.77 15.88
C PRO A 107 7.30 8.44 16.27
N ARG A 108 6.60 9.05 15.32
CA ARG A 108 5.30 9.69 15.50
C ARG A 108 4.13 8.71 15.54
N VAL A 109 4.30 7.48 15.03
CA VAL A 109 3.27 6.45 15.04
C VAL A 109 3.34 5.69 16.37
N PRO A 110 2.29 5.70 17.20
CA PRO A 110 2.31 5.00 18.48
C PRO A 110 2.43 3.48 18.28
N GLU A 111 3.20 2.80 19.12
CA GLU A 111 3.51 1.37 18.93
C GLU A 111 2.31 0.45 19.15
N THR A 112 1.32 0.84 19.95
CA THR A 112 0.18 -0.01 20.30
C THR A 112 -1.07 0.83 20.59
N ARG A 113 -2.24 0.39 20.11
CA ARG A 113 -3.53 0.89 20.60
C ARG A 113 -4.05 -0.16 21.57
N SER A 114 -4.06 0.15 22.87
CA SER A 114 -4.76 -0.70 23.84
C SER A 114 -6.21 -0.87 23.41
N PRO A 115 -6.78 -2.09 23.50
CA PRO A 115 -8.21 -2.27 23.32
C PRO A 115 -8.92 -1.40 24.36
N HIS A 116 -9.84 -0.55 23.89
CA HIS A 116 -10.76 0.20 24.74
C HIS A 116 -11.96 -0.66 25.09
#